data_AF-A0A968Z4Q5-F1
#
_entry.id   AF-A0A968Z4Q5-F1
#
_cell.length_a   1.000
_cell.length_b   1.000
_cell.length_c   1.000
_cell.angle_alpha   90.00
_cell.angle_beta   90.00
_cell.angle_gamma   90.00
#
_symmetry.space_group_name_H-M   'P 1'
#
loop_
_entity.id
_entity.type
_entity.pdbx_description
1 polymer ?
#
loop_
_entity_poly.entity_id
_entity_poly.type
_entity_poly.pdbx_seq_one_letter_code
_entity_poly.pdbx_strand_id
1 'polypeptide(L)'
;MFTSTLVCFGSEWRLRIDAKDRSRVKVECLRLLATLKLDPARTQLISGFVDTYLRLNQSEEQAFQMALSKLEEREREGVMQIVTSWMEQGIEQGIEQGIEQGIERGERSLILRQLNRRVGALDSVTEDRVVNLSLAQLELLGEALLDFSGMADLQDWLRSQNVPS
;
A
#
# COMPACT_ATOMS: atom_id res chain seq x y z
N MET A 1 -4.98 13.20 -38.82
CA MET A 1 -4.36 11.86 -38.86
C MET A 1 -3.26 11.84 -37.82
N PHE A 2 -3.50 11.20 -36.67
CA PHE A 2 -2.50 11.09 -35.61
C PHE A 2 -1.54 9.95 -35.97
N THR A 3 -0.32 10.27 -36.37
CA THR A 3 0.75 9.28 -36.52
C THR A 3 1.40 9.07 -35.16
N SER A 4 0.83 8.20 -34.33
CA SER A 4 1.59 7.56 -33.25
C SER A 4 2.55 6.56 -33.88
N THR A 5 3.82 6.92 -33.94
CA THR A 5 4.89 6.02 -34.34
C THR A 5 5.04 4.94 -33.27
N LEU A 6 4.45 3.77 -33.50
CA LEU A 6 4.74 2.54 -32.78
C LEU A 6 6.12 2.05 -33.22
N VAL A 7 7.15 2.34 -32.43
CA VAL A 7 8.46 1.70 -32.57
C VAL A 7 8.42 0.41 -31.74
N CYS A 8 8.28 -0.73 -32.40
CA CYS A 8 8.43 -2.05 -31.79
C CYS A 8 9.91 -2.40 -31.65
N PHE A 9 10.43 -2.42 -30.42
CA PHE A 9 11.68 -3.10 -30.08
C PHE A 9 11.48 -3.85 -28.74
N GLY A 10 11.68 -5.17 -28.77
CA GLY A 10 12.07 -6.03 -27.64
C GLY A 10 11.31 -5.95 -26.30
N SER A 11 10.48 -6.95 -26.03
CA SER A 11 10.16 -7.57 -24.71
C SER A 11 9.82 -6.76 -23.45
N GLU A 12 9.73 -5.43 -23.48
CA GLU A 12 9.23 -4.61 -22.35
C GLU A 12 8.31 -3.50 -22.88
N TRP A 13 7.01 -3.79 -22.97
CA TRP A 13 6.01 -2.80 -23.36
C TRP A 13 5.77 -1.79 -22.24
N ARG A 14 6.66 -0.81 -22.12
CA ARG A 14 6.42 0.37 -21.29
C ARG A 14 5.70 1.40 -22.15
N LEU A 15 4.43 1.68 -21.82
CA LEU A 15 3.65 2.74 -22.47
C LEU A 15 4.36 4.10 -22.28
N ARG A 16 5.14 4.52 -23.28
CA ARG A 16 5.85 5.81 -23.25
C ARG A 16 4.91 6.92 -23.69
N ILE A 17 4.19 7.49 -22.72
CA ILE A 17 3.41 8.72 -22.91
C ILE A 17 4.34 9.91 -22.62
N ASP A 18 4.45 10.83 -23.57
CA ASP A 18 5.17 12.10 -23.42
C ASP A 18 4.57 12.90 -22.27
N ALA A 19 5.40 13.56 -21.45
CA ALA A 19 4.96 14.29 -20.24
C ALA A 19 3.82 15.26 -20.53
N LYS A 20 3.90 15.96 -21.67
CA LYS A 20 2.87 16.91 -22.13
C LYS A 20 1.50 16.29 -22.41
N ASP A 21 1.47 14.98 -22.71
CA ASP A 21 0.26 14.25 -23.08
C ASP A 21 -0.35 13.48 -21.91
N ARG A 22 0.38 13.33 -20.78
CA ARG A 22 -0.04 12.47 -19.65
C ARG A 22 -1.39 12.86 -19.08
N SER A 23 -1.59 14.14 -18.75
CA SER A 23 -2.86 14.63 -18.20
C SER A 23 -4.01 14.43 -19.19
N ARG A 24 -3.77 14.70 -20.48
CA ARG A 24 -4.77 14.53 -21.54
C ARG A 24 -5.15 13.07 -21.73
N VAL A 25 -4.17 12.17 -21.77
CA VAL A 25 -4.41 10.72 -21.88
C VAL A 25 -5.20 10.22 -20.68
N LYS A 26 -4.89 10.69 -19.46
CA LYS A 26 -5.63 10.29 -18.25
C LYS A 26 -7.10 10.69 -18.32
N VAL A 27 -7.39 11.93 -18.74
CA VAL A 27 -8.78 12.40 -18.92
C VAL A 27 -9.53 11.55 -19.94
N GLU A 28 -8.94 11.32 -21.12
CA GLU A 28 -9.62 10.53 -22.16
C GLU A 28 -9.84 9.08 -21.75
N CYS A 29 -8.90 8.46 -21.03
CA CYS A 29 -9.07 7.12 -20.48
C CYS A 29 -10.25 7.06 -19.50
N LEU A 30 -10.30 7.97 -18.53
CA LEU A 30 -11.38 7.97 -17.53
C LEU A 30 -12.73 8.32 -18.15
N ARG A 31 -12.76 9.28 -19.08
CA ARG A 31 -13.96 9.64 -19.85
C ARG A 31 -14.50 8.45 -20.64
N LEU A 32 -13.61 7.71 -21.30
CA LEU A 32 -13.98 6.49 -22.04
C LEU A 32 -14.57 5.45 -21.08
N LEU A 33 -13.93 5.20 -19.93
CA LEU A 33 -14.45 4.28 -18.92
C LEU A 33 -15.84 4.68 -18.42
N ALA A 34 -16.06 5.96 -18.15
CA ALA A 34 -17.37 6.50 -17.76
C ALA A 34 -18.44 6.30 -18.85
N THR A 35 -18.04 6.33 -20.12
CA THR A 35 -18.97 6.19 -21.26
C THR A 35 -19.29 4.73 -21.59
N LEU A 36 -18.32 3.82 -21.41
CA LEU A 36 -18.43 2.41 -21.78
C LEU A 36 -19.41 1.60 -20.91
N LYS A 37 -19.94 2.18 -19.82
CA LYS A 37 -20.90 1.54 -18.89
C LYS A 37 -20.48 0.12 -18.51
N LEU A 38 -19.21 -0.06 -18.18
CA LEU A 38 -18.70 -1.32 -17.68
C LEU A 38 -19.31 -1.62 -16.32
N ASP A 39 -19.29 -2.89 -15.90
CA ASP A 39 -19.64 -3.21 -14.53
C ASP A 39 -18.65 -2.55 -13.55
N PRO A 40 -19.08 -2.31 -12.29
CA PRO A 40 -18.24 -1.60 -11.31
C PRO A 40 -16.86 -2.22 -11.11
N ALA A 41 -16.76 -3.56 -11.09
CA ALA A 41 -15.51 -4.25 -10.84
C ALA A 41 -14.51 -4.07 -12.00
N ARG A 42 -14.98 -4.17 -13.26
CA ARG A 42 -14.11 -3.89 -14.43
C ARG A 42 -13.70 -2.44 -14.51
N THR A 43 -14.63 -1.52 -14.20
CA THR A 43 -14.32 -0.08 -14.17
C THR A 43 -13.20 0.21 -13.17
N GLN A 44 -13.32 -0.32 -11.96
CA GLN A 44 -12.34 -0.17 -10.88
C GLN A 44 -11.00 -0.80 -11.23
N LEU A 45 -11.00 -1.99 -11.83
CA LEU A 45 -9.77 -2.67 -12.25
C LEU A 45 -9.00 -1.82 -13.27
N ILE A 46 -9.68 -1.34 -14.32
CA ILE A 46 -9.02 -0.58 -15.39
C ILE A 46 -8.61 0.80 -14.90
N SER A 47 -9.43 1.49 -14.11
CA SER A 47 -9.05 2.79 -13.53
C SER A 47 -7.81 2.67 -12.64
N GLY A 48 -7.73 1.63 -11.80
CA GLY A 48 -6.55 1.35 -10.97
C GLY A 48 -5.27 1.11 -11.79
N PHE A 49 -5.38 0.42 -12.94
CA PHE A 49 -4.25 0.30 -13.88
C PHE A 49 -3.84 1.66 -14.46
N VAL A 50 -4.80 2.50 -14.85
CA VAL A 50 -4.52 3.85 -15.36
C VAL A 50 -3.78 4.67 -14.31
N ASP A 51 -4.22 4.70 -13.05
CA ASP A 51 -3.57 5.47 -11.99
C ASP A 51 -2.17 4.96 -11.63
N THR A 52 -1.98 3.63 -11.63
CA THR A 52 -0.69 3.01 -11.32
C THR A 52 0.36 3.35 -12.38
N TYR A 53 0.00 3.31 -13.67
CA TYR A 53 0.93 3.55 -14.78
C TYR A 53 1.04 5.03 -15.18
N LEU A 54 0.02 5.83 -14.90
CA LEU A 54 -0.07 7.25 -15.27
C LEU A 54 -0.10 8.15 -14.03
N ARG A 55 0.90 7.97 -13.15
CA ARG A 55 1.12 8.85 -11.99
C ARG A 55 1.42 10.26 -12.43
N LEU A 56 0.52 11.19 -12.12
CA LEU A 56 0.70 12.60 -12.46
C LEU A 56 1.52 13.29 -11.36
N ASN A 57 2.42 14.18 -11.75
CA ASN A 57 3.02 15.12 -10.82
C ASN A 57 2.08 16.31 -10.52
N GLN A 58 2.46 17.21 -9.62
CA GLN A 58 1.61 18.33 -9.21
C GLN A 58 1.17 19.24 -10.39
N SER A 59 2.06 19.53 -11.33
CA SER A 59 1.72 20.36 -12.51
C SER A 59 0.81 19.63 -13.49
N GLU A 60 1.04 18.32 -13.67
CA GLU A 60 0.21 17.46 -14.52
C GLU A 60 -1.20 17.27 -13.92
N GLU A 61 -1.30 17.20 -12.59
CA GLU A 61 -2.57 17.11 -11.87
C GLU A 61 -3.39 18.39 -12.05
N GLN A 62 -2.76 19.57 -11.95
CA GLN A 62 -3.43 20.83 -12.28
C GLN A 62 -3.94 20.85 -13.72
N ALA A 63 -3.12 20.39 -14.67
CA ALA A 63 -3.52 20.27 -16.08
C ALA A 63 -4.66 19.26 -16.29
N PHE A 64 -4.68 18.17 -15.51
CA PHE A 64 -5.76 17.18 -15.50
C PHE A 64 -7.07 17.80 -15.00
N GLN A 65 -7.04 18.52 -13.86
CA GLN A 65 -8.22 19.22 -13.33
C GLN A 65 -8.77 20.27 -14.30
N MET A 66 -7.90 21.06 -14.93
CA MET A 66 -8.29 22.02 -15.97
C MET A 66 -8.85 21.35 -17.23
N ALA A 67 -8.46 20.12 -17.54
CA ALA A 67 -8.99 19.36 -18.66
C ALA A 67 -10.36 18.74 -18.30
N LEU A 68 -10.55 18.26 -17.06
CA LEU A 68 -11.85 17.78 -16.57
C LEU A 68 -12.91 18.89 -16.57
N SER A 69 -12.54 20.13 -16.24
CA SER A 69 -13.48 21.26 -16.26
C SER A 69 -14.00 21.62 -17.66
N LYS A 70 -13.37 21.10 -18.71
CA LYS A 70 -13.75 21.32 -20.12
C LYS A 70 -14.66 20.21 -20.68
N LEU A 71 -14.85 19.11 -19.93
CA LEU A 71 -15.75 18.04 -20.32
C LEU A 71 -17.21 18.47 -20.19
N GLU A 72 -18.09 17.78 -20.91
CA GLU A 72 -19.53 17.91 -20.69
C GLU A 72 -19.90 17.43 -19.28
N GLU A 73 -20.94 18.03 -18.68
CA GLU A 73 -21.33 17.77 -17.28
C GLU A 73 -21.48 16.28 -16.98
N ARG A 74 -22.18 15.55 -17.85
CA ARG A 74 -22.43 14.11 -17.69
C ARG A 74 -21.16 13.27 -17.74
N GLU A 75 -20.22 13.63 -18.62
CA GLU A 75 -18.93 12.94 -18.73
C GLU A 75 -18.07 13.22 -17.49
N ARG A 76 -18.07 14.48 -17.04
CA ARG A 76 -17.37 14.89 -15.82
C ARG A 76 -17.91 14.18 -14.58
N GLU A 77 -19.23 14.11 -14.41
CA GLU A 77 -19.86 13.38 -13.31
C GLU A 77 -19.44 11.90 -13.29
N GLY A 78 -19.46 11.24 -14.46
CA GLY A 78 -19.03 9.85 -14.56
C GLY A 78 -17.56 9.64 -14.21
N VAL A 79 -16.68 10.55 -14.66
CA VAL A 79 -15.26 10.51 -14.28
C VAL A 79 -15.08 10.74 -12.77
N MET A 80 -15.81 11.69 -12.19
CA MET A 80 -15.75 11.98 -10.75
C MET A 80 -16.22 10.80 -9.91
N GLN A 81 -17.26 10.07 -10.34
CA GLN A 81 -17.70 8.85 -9.64
C GLN A 81 -16.59 7.79 -9.59
N ILE A 82 -15.87 7.58 -10.71
CA ILE A 82 -14.76 6.63 -10.77
C ILE A 82 -13.63 7.04 -9.82
N VAL A 83 -13.24 8.32 -9.87
CA VAL A 83 -12.12 8.85 -9.07
C VAL A 83 -12.44 8.83 -7.58
N THR A 84 -13.65 9.27 -7.19
CA THR A 84 -14.05 9.32 -5.77
C THR A 84 -14.15 7.94 -5.16
N SER A 85 -14.76 6.97 -5.85
CA SER A 85 -14.92 5.61 -5.31
C SER A 85 -13.56 4.95 -5.03
N TRP A 86 -12.58 5.12 -5.92
CA TRP A 86 -11.26 4.56 -5.72
C TRP A 86 -10.45 5.29 -4.64
N MET A 87 -10.61 6.62 -4.54
CA MET A 87 -9.99 7.42 -3.48
C MET A 87 -10.50 7.00 -2.10
N GLU A 88 -11.81 6.80 -1.93
CA GLU A 88 -12.40 6.34 -0.67
C GLU A 88 -11.85 4.96 -0.26
N GLN A 89 -11.82 4.00 -1.19
CA GLN A 89 -11.24 2.67 -0.94
C GLN A 89 -9.75 2.74 -0.61
N GLY A 90 -8.98 3.57 -1.31
CA GLY A 90 -7.55 3.74 -1.04
C GLY A 90 -7.28 4.36 0.33
N ILE A 91 -8.13 5.30 0.78
CA ILE A 91 -8.07 5.87 2.13
C ILE A 91 -8.41 4.81 3.17
N GLU A 92 -9.49 4.05 2.98
CA GLU A 92 -9.90 2.99 3.90
C GLU A 92 -8.81 1.92 4.06
N GLN A 93 -8.28 1.40 2.96
CA GLN A 93 -7.18 0.43 2.97
C GLN A 93 -5.91 1.00 3.61
N GLY A 94 -5.58 2.27 3.30
CA GLY A 94 -4.42 2.94 3.87
C GLY A 94 -4.53 3.14 5.38
N ILE A 95 -5.73 3.45 5.88
CA ILE A 95 -6.03 3.57 7.30
C ILE A 95 -5.94 2.19 7.97
N GLU A 96 -6.56 1.17 7.40
CA GLU A 96 -6.55 -0.19 7.93
C GLU A 96 -5.11 -0.73 8.06
N GLN A 97 -4.34 -0.68 6.97
CA GLN A 97 -2.93 -1.08 6.97
C GLN A 97 -2.08 -0.24 7.92
N GLY A 98 -2.35 1.07 8.00
CA GLY A 98 -1.64 1.97 8.89
C GLY A 98 -1.89 1.65 10.36
N ILE A 99 -3.14 1.33 10.73
CA ILE A 99 -3.53 0.90 12.08
C ILE A 99 -2.88 -0.44 12.42
N GLU A 100 -3.00 -1.43 11.54
CA GLU A 100 -2.43 -2.77 11.74
C GLU A 100 -0.90 -2.70 11.94
N GLN A 101 -0.18 -2.03 11.05
CA GLN A 101 1.27 -1.83 11.19
C GLN A 101 1.63 -1.01 12.44
N GLY A 102 0.78 -0.05 12.81
CA GLY A 102 0.96 0.77 14.00
C GLY A 102 0.87 -0.04 15.28
N ILE A 103 -0.16 -0.89 15.39
CA ILE A 103 -0.38 -1.81 16.52
C ILE A 103 0.80 -2.78 16.61
N GLU A 104 1.14 -3.46 15.51
CA GLU A 104 2.24 -4.40 15.45
C GLU A 104 3.59 -3.82 15.88
N ARG A 105 3.93 -2.62 15.40
CA ARG A 105 5.17 -1.92 15.80
C ARG A 105 5.13 -1.50 17.27
N GLY A 106 3.96 -1.06 17.74
CA GLY A 106 3.73 -0.68 19.13
C GLY A 106 3.93 -1.84 20.09
N GLU A 107 3.34 -3.00 19.79
CA GLU A 107 3.47 -4.21 20.60
C GLU A 107 4.91 -4.71 20.66
N ARG A 108 5.60 -4.81 19.51
CA ARG A 108 7.03 -5.21 19.47
C ARG A 108 7.89 -4.27 20.31
N SER A 109 7.71 -2.96 20.15
CA SER A 109 8.44 -1.96 20.93
C SER A 109 8.17 -2.09 22.43
N LEU A 110 6.91 -2.32 22.80
CA LEU A 110 6.53 -2.50 24.19
C LEU A 110 7.18 -3.74 24.78
N ILE A 111 7.11 -4.88 24.09
CA ILE A 111 7.68 -6.15 24.55
C ILE A 111 9.20 -6.06 24.70
N LEU A 112 9.92 -5.51 23.72
CA LEU A 112 11.37 -5.30 23.82
C LEU A 112 11.74 -4.44 25.04
N ARG A 113 10.97 -3.39 25.32
CA ARG A 113 11.20 -2.54 26.49
C ARG A 113 10.90 -3.27 27.80
N GLN A 114 9.87 -4.12 27.84
CA GLN A 114 9.55 -4.91 29.01
C GLN A 114 10.60 -6.01 29.27
N LEU A 115 11.06 -6.69 28.22
CA LEU A 115 12.14 -7.68 28.31
C LEU A 115 13.41 -7.03 28.86
N ASN A 116 13.84 -5.89 28.32
CA ASN A 116 15.00 -5.17 28.82
C ASN A 116 14.90 -4.81 30.32
N ARG A 117 13.68 -4.57 30.82
CA ARG A 117 13.43 -4.29 32.25
C ARG A 117 13.38 -5.55 33.10
N ARG A 118 12.84 -6.65 32.59
CA ARG A 118 12.61 -7.91 33.33
C ARG A 118 13.84 -8.79 33.37
N VAL A 119 14.49 -9.00 32.23
CA VAL A 119 15.61 -9.94 32.09
C VAL A 119 16.97 -9.25 31.95
N GLY A 120 16.98 -7.91 31.84
CA GLY A 120 18.18 -7.11 31.62
C GLY A 120 18.46 -6.84 30.14
N ALA A 121 19.60 -6.21 29.86
CA ALA A 121 19.97 -5.79 28.51
C ALA A 121 20.02 -6.98 27.54
N LEU A 122 19.26 -6.87 26.44
CA LEU A 122 19.30 -7.84 25.35
C LEU A 122 20.53 -7.60 24.48
N ASP A 123 21.18 -8.68 24.03
CA ASP A 123 22.18 -8.59 22.97
C ASP A 123 21.49 -8.49 21.59
N SER A 124 22.24 -8.07 20.57
CA SER A 124 21.68 -7.86 19.23
C SER A 124 21.05 -9.12 18.65
N VAL A 125 21.63 -10.29 18.94
CA VAL A 125 21.13 -11.59 18.47
C VAL A 125 19.77 -11.91 19.07
N THR A 126 19.58 -11.68 20.36
CA THR A 126 18.30 -11.94 21.03
C THR A 126 17.24 -10.91 20.60
N GLU A 127 17.63 -9.64 20.46
CA GLU A 127 16.74 -8.59 19.96
C GLU A 127 16.23 -8.90 18.55
N ASP A 128 17.13 -9.27 17.63
CA ASP A 128 16.75 -9.66 16.26
C ASP A 128 15.78 -10.84 16.23
N ARG A 129 15.97 -11.83 17.12
CA ARG A 129 15.06 -12.97 17.22
C ARG A 129 13.66 -12.55 17.66
N VAL A 130 13.57 -11.64 18.64
CA VAL A 130 12.28 -11.14 19.14
C VAL A 130 11.57 -10.29 18.09
N VAL A 131 12.30 -9.42 17.38
CA VAL A 131 11.74 -8.57 16.32
C VAL A 131 11.14 -9.40 15.17
N ASN A 132 11.75 -10.54 14.86
CA ASN A 132 11.32 -11.42 13.78
C ASN A 132 10.23 -12.44 14.18
N LEU A 133 9.72 -12.41 15.41
CA LEU A 133 8.59 -13.22 15.80
C LEU A 133 7.32 -12.80 15.02
N SER A 134 6.50 -13.78 14.70
CA SER A 134 5.14 -13.50 14.21
C SER A 134 4.32 -12.80 15.29
N LEU A 135 3.27 -12.07 14.91
CA LEU A 135 2.42 -11.34 15.85
C LEU A 135 1.86 -12.26 16.95
N ALA A 136 1.36 -13.45 16.57
CA ALA A 136 0.85 -14.44 17.52
C ALA A 136 1.91 -14.93 18.52
N GLN A 137 3.15 -15.15 18.06
CA GLN A 137 4.25 -15.53 18.96
C GLN A 137 4.62 -14.37 19.89
N LEU A 138 4.55 -13.14 19.38
CA LEU A 138 4.83 -11.94 20.15
C LEU A 138 3.79 -11.74 21.27
N GLU A 139 2.50 -11.95 20.99
CA GLU A 139 1.43 -11.92 22.00
C GLU A 139 1.67 -12.97 23.10
N LEU A 140 2.02 -14.20 22.72
CA LEU A 140 2.37 -15.26 23.66
C LEU A 140 3.61 -14.92 24.51
N LEU A 141 4.61 -14.27 23.92
CA LEU A 141 5.76 -13.74 24.66
C LEU A 141 5.33 -12.65 25.64
N GLY A 142 4.38 -11.80 25.24
CA GLY A 142 3.77 -10.76 26.07
C GLY A 142 3.21 -11.27 27.40
N GLU A 143 2.57 -12.44 27.37
CA GLU A 143 2.07 -13.10 28.57
C GLU A 143 3.19 -13.81 29.35
N ALA A 144 3.98 -14.63 28.66
CA ALA A 144 5.03 -15.44 29.28
C ALA A 144 6.12 -14.59 29.97
N LEU A 145 6.43 -13.40 29.43
CA LEU A 145 7.47 -12.54 29.99
C LEU A 145 7.16 -12.07 31.41
N LEU A 146 5.89 -12.11 31.84
CA LEU A 146 5.49 -11.72 33.19
C LEU A 146 6.00 -12.71 34.25
N ASP A 147 6.23 -13.96 33.86
CA ASP A 147 6.71 -15.04 34.72
C ASP A 147 8.24 -15.20 34.67
N PHE A 148 8.93 -14.43 33.81
CA PHE A 148 10.38 -14.52 33.67
C PHE A 148 11.10 -13.97 34.91
N SER A 149 12.03 -14.77 35.42
CA SER A 149 12.95 -14.42 36.51
C SER A 149 14.32 -13.95 35.98
N GLY A 150 14.66 -14.23 34.73
CA GLY A 150 15.88 -13.72 34.11
C GLY A 150 16.08 -14.14 32.65
N MET A 151 17.27 -13.86 32.12
CA MET A 151 17.63 -14.10 30.71
C MET A 151 17.50 -15.57 30.29
N ALA A 152 17.72 -16.51 31.22
CA ALA A 152 17.60 -17.95 30.94
C ALA A 152 16.19 -18.33 30.47
N ASP A 153 15.15 -17.80 31.14
CA ASP A 153 13.75 -18.09 30.80
C ASP A 153 13.39 -17.61 29.39
N LEU A 154 13.87 -16.40 29.02
CA LEU A 154 13.70 -15.86 27.67
C LEU A 154 14.39 -16.75 26.63
N GLN A 155 15.63 -17.19 26.89
CA GLN A 155 16.36 -18.03 25.94
C GLN A 155 15.69 -19.39 25.75
N ASP A 156 15.17 -19.99 26.82
CA ASP A 156 14.46 -21.26 26.77
C ASP A 156 13.11 -21.13 26.06
N TRP A 157 12.38 -20.04 26.32
CA TRP A 157 11.15 -19.72 25.57
C TRP A 157 11.43 -19.53 24.07
N LEU A 158 12.45 -18.74 23.72
CA LEU A 158 12.80 -18.51 22.30
C LEU A 158 13.23 -19.81 21.59
N ARG A 159 13.84 -20.77 22.31
CA ARG A 159 14.16 -22.10 21.76
C ARG A 159 12.90 -22.94 21.51
N SER A 160 11.89 -22.86 22.38
CA SER A 160 10.65 -23.61 22.21
C SER A 160 9.80 -23.11 21.03
N GLN A 161 9.96 -21.84 20.64
CA GLN A 161 9.32 -21.28 19.44
C GLN A 161 9.95 -21.71 18.12
N ASN A 162 11.13 -22.34 18.14
CA ASN A 162 11.86 -22.80 16.95
C ASN A 162 11.48 -24.24 16.53
N VAL A 163 10.36 -24.79 17.02
CA VAL A 163 9.87 -26.10 16.53
C VAL A 163 9.33 -25.90 15.12
N PRO A 164 9.94 -26.49 14.07
CA PRO A 164 9.45 -26.37 12.71
C PRO A 164 8.09 -27.08 12.61
N SER A 165 7.07 -26.38 12.13
CA SER A 165 5.89 -27.01 11.52
C SER A 165 6.23 -27.53 10.14
#